data_AF-A0A0A0DUK8-F1
#
_entry.id   AF-A0A0A0DUK8-F1
#
_cell.length_a   1.000
_cell.length_b   1.000
_cell.length_c   1.000
_cell.angle_alpha   90.00
_cell.angle_beta   90.00
_cell.angle_gamma   90.00
#
_symmetry.space_group_name_H-M   'P 1'
#
loop_
_entity.id
_entity.type
_entity.pdbx_description
1 polymer ?
#
loop_
_entity_poly.entity_id
_entity_poly.type
_entity_poly.pdbx_seq_one_letter_code
_entity_poly.pdbx_strand_id
1 'polypeptide(L)'
;MQRRQLLTRLSQLAAALAWQQVFAPGVRAQGADPGNAGNWSEPGEVFTLGVASGEPRPDAVVLWTRLAPKPLSPDGGMPARAVPVLWEVAADQRFNQIVRYGAVVAEPLSAHCVHVDVDGLAPGRTYYYRFRAGGQLSPVGRTRTAPAADERVERLRMAVASCQHYETGYYAVHREIAAADLDLVLFLGDYIYETEAPAFAKVRQHPHVFPDDEAHYSLSDYRLHHASYKLDADLRASHAAHPWLMVWDDHEVVNDYAGSTSLDLDDQHAFLRVRTAAYQAYFEHLPVSPTRAPVGASMRMNEHYQWGMLADIWTIDGRQFRDPHVCSGVHAPQGGRALWRCAKAEQPDRTLMGVEQEYWLADGLASSERAWKFIAQPTQIAPGGVRTPFGPVVYADGWDAYPAARERLMAAIAQPRVPDVVCLGGDVHRHVAANLRLNPLDPSSPIVASELVTTSVSSRGLSEFLSGLVRKSNPDLLHVRGDERGYLLLDVSPQQVQCEFRATPHPVHPDARLRTQARYVVERGVPGPHKA
;
A
#
# COMPACT_ATOMS: atom_id res chain seq x y z
N MET A 1 -38.04 19.22 16.86
CA MET A 1 -36.93 19.43 15.90
C MET A 1 -36.65 18.11 15.19
N GLN A 2 -36.55 17.98 13.88
CA GLN A 2 -37.11 18.75 12.77
C GLN A 2 -37.40 17.77 11.62
N ARG A 3 -38.68 17.61 11.25
CA ARG A 3 -39.13 16.94 10.00
C ARG A 3 -38.38 17.44 8.75
N ARG A 4 -37.83 18.65 8.80
CA ARG A 4 -36.94 19.22 7.78
C ARG A 4 -35.66 18.41 7.59
N GLN A 5 -34.99 17.94 8.65
CA GLN A 5 -33.76 17.14 8.51
C GLN A 5 -34.02 15.75 7.89
N LEU A 6 -35.18 15.15 8.17
CA LEU A 6 -35.59 13.88 7.54
C LEU A 6 -35.91 14.07 6.05
N LEU A 7 -36.58 15.17 5.70
CA LEU A 7 -36.87 15.52 4.30
C LEU A 7 -35.60 15.92 3.53
N THR A 8 -34.64 16.60 4.16
CA THR A 8 -33.34 16.91 3.55
C THR A 8 -32.50 15.64 3.31
N ARG A 9 -32.51 14.68 4.26
CA ARG A 9 -31.83 13.38 4.11
C ARG A 9 -32.50 12.49 3.05
N LEU A 10 -33.83 12.50 2.97
CA LEU A 10 -34.57 11.77 1.92
C LEU A 10 -34.40 12.42 0.53
N SER A 11 -34.28 13.75 0.44
CA SER A 11 -33.95 14.43 -0.83
C SER A 11 -32.49 14.22 -1.26
N GLN A 12 -31.56 14.08 -0.31
CA GLN A 12 -30.15 13.74 -0.60
C GLN A 12 -29.98 12.28 -1.02
N LEU A 13 -30.75 11.35 -0.43
CA LEU A 13 -30.81 9.94 -0.85
C LEU A 13 -31.51 9.77 -2.21
N ALA A 14 -32.59 10.52 -2.48
CA ALA A 14 -33.25 10.52 -3.78
C ALA A 14 -32.40 11.18 -4.88
N ALA A 15 -31.62 12.21 -4.56
CA ALA A 15 -30.65 12.81 -5.48
C ALA A 15 -29.43 11.90 -5.71
N ALA A 16 -28.96 11.17 -4.70
CA ALA A 16 -27.89 10.18 -4.85
C ALA A 16 -28.32 8.98 -5.72
N LEU A 17 -29.58 8.54 -5.59
CA LEU A 17 -30.14 7.46 -6.44
C LEU A 17 -30.46 7.92 -7.87
N ALA A 18 -30.76 9.20 -8.08
CA ALA A 18 -30.98 9.75 -9.42
C ALA A 18 -29.67 10.05 -10.18
N TRP A 19 -28.58 10.37 -9.47
CA TRP A 19 -27.26 10.60 -10.09
C TRP A 19 -26.50 9.31 -10.41
N GLN A 20 -26.80 8.20 -9.72
CA GLN A 20 -26.28 6.88 -10.07
C GLN A 20 -26.79 6.34 -11.42
N GLN A 21 -27.87 6.89 -11.99
CA GLN A 21 -28.40 6.45 -13.28
C GLN A 21 -27.89 7.25 -14.49
N VAL A 22 -27.19 8.37 -14.30
CA VAL A 22 -26.71 9.22 -15.41
C VAL A 22 -25.21 9.03 -15.70
N PHE A 23 -24.43 8.48 -14.75
CA PHE A 23 -22.99 8.24 -14.93
C PHE A 23 -22.51 6.83 -14.57
N ALA A 24 -23.41 5.87 -14.34
CA ALA A 24 -23.03 4.47 -14.36
C ALA A 24 -23.27 3.91 -15.76
N PRO A 25 -22.26 3.81 -16.64
CA PRO A 25 -22.25 2.68 -17.53
C PRO A 25 -22.01 1.48 -16.60
N GLY A 26 -23.10 0.84 -16.17
CA GLY A 26 -23.03 -0.57 -15.83
C GLY A 26 -22.56 -1.28 -17.09
N VAL A 27 -21.24 -1.35 -17.29
CA VAL A 27 -20.63 -2.21 -18.30
C VAL A 27 -20.80 -3.62 -17.77
N ARG A 28 -22.02 -4.15 -17.94
CA ARG A 28 -22.14 -5.55 -18.34
C ARG A 28 -21.32 -5.64 -19.61
N ALA A 29 -20.17 -6.30 -19.52
CA ALA A 29 -19.40 -6.71 -20.68
C ALA A 29 -20.30 -7.59 -21.57
N GLN A 30 -21.07 -6.96 -22.44
CA GLN A 30 -21.58 -7.62 -23.63
C GLN A 30 -20.37 -7.89 -24.49
N GLY A 31 -20.14 -9.17 -24.81
CA GLY A 31 -19.00 -9.63 -25.58
C GLY A 31 -18.77 -8.73 -26.79
N ALA A 32 -17.70 -7.94 -26.74
CA ALA A 32 -17.22 -7.25 -27.92
C ALA A 32 -16.73 -8.33 -28.89
N ASP A 33 -17.25 -8.31 -30.12
CA ASP A 33 -16.77 -9.12 -31.22
C ASP A 33 -15.26 -8.82 -31.43
N PRO A 34 -14.36 -9.81 -31.30
CA PRO A 34 -12.93 -9.61 -31.51
C PRO A 34 -12.59 -9.05 -32.90
N GLY A 35 -13.52 -9.17 -33.86
CA GLY A 35 -13.32 -8.81 -35.26
C GLY A 35 -13.26 -7.32 -35.59
N ASN A 36 -13.53 -6.41 -34.65
CA ASN A 36 -13.48 -4.96 -34.92
C ASN A 36 -12.72 -4.17 -33.84
N ALA A 37 -11.67 -4.78 -33.29
CA ALA A 37 -10.63 -4.03 -32.57
C ALA A 37 -9.93 -3.11 -33.58
N GLY A 38 -10.29 -1.82 -33.60
CA GLY A 38 -9.82 -0.86 -34.59
C GLY A 38 -8.31 -0.97 -34.87
N ASN A 39 -7.96 -0.91 -36.16
CA ASN A 39 -6.62 -1.13 -36.76
C ASN A 39 -5.49 -0.24 -36.18
N TRP A 40 -5.18 -0.37 -34.90
CA TRP A 40 -3.94 0.14 -34.32
C TRP A 40 -2.94 -1.01 -34.23
N SER A 41 -1.80 -0.83 -34.88
CA SER A 41 -0.62 -1.69 -34.77
C SER A 41 0.55 -0.84 -34.32
N GLU A 42 1.34 -1.34 -33.38
CA GLU A 42 2.54 -0.68 -32.88
C GLU A 42 3.76 -1.55 -33.21
N PRO A 43 4.72 -1.05 -34.03
CA PRO A 43 5.94 -1.79 -34.31
C PRO A 43 6.80 -2.08 -33.07
N GLY A 44 6.74 -1.21 -32.06
CA GLY A 44 7.47 -1.36 -30.80
C GLY A 44 6.76 -2.22 -29.74
N GLU A 45 7.46 -2.46 -28.62
CA GLU A 45 6.87 -3.08 -27.44
C GLU A 45 5.82 -2.14 -26.81
N VAL A 46 4.60 -2.63 -26.61
CA VAL A 46 3.49 -1.83 -26.04
C VAL A 46 3.42 -1.94 -24.53
N PHE A 47 3.73 -3.12 -23.99
CA PHE A 47 3.59 -3.47 -22.57
C PHE A 47 4.89 -3.22 -21.78
N THR A 48 5.55 -2.10 -22.04
CA THR A 48 6.88 -1.74 -21.49
C THR A 48 6.89 -1.67 -19.95
N LEU A 49 5.74 -1.34 -19.34
CA LEU A 49 5.55 -1.27 -17.89
C LEU A 49 5.12 -2.62 -17.27
N GLY A 50 5.03 -3.66 -18.09
CA GLY A 50 4.68 -5.01 -17.70
C GLY A 50 3.19 -5.21 -17.41
N VAL A 51 2.93 -6.23 -16.60
CA VAL A 51 1.60 -6.63 -16.15
C VAL A 51 1.62 -6.80 -14.64
N ALA A 52 0.46 -6.62 -14.00
CA ALA A 52 0.31 -6.84 -12.57
C ALA A 52 -1.06 -7.44 -12.26
N SER A 53 -1.20 -8.05 -11.08
CA SER A 53 -2.48 -8.49 -10.56
C SER A 53 -2.61 -8.13 -9.09
N GLY A 54 -3.83 -8.02 -8.59
CA GLY A 54 -4.07 -7.57 -7.22
C GLY A 54 -5.45 -7.90 -6.70
N GLU A 55 -5.68 -7.49 -5.45
CA GLU A 55 -6.94 -7.64 -4.71
C GLU A 55 -7.58 -9.04 -4.83
N PRO A 56 -6.83 -10.13 -4.54
CA PRO A 56 -7.36 -11.47 -4.72
C PRO A 56 -8.57 -11.73 -3.81
N ARG A 57 -9.64 -12.22 -4.40
CA ARG A 57 -10.88 -12.69 -3.77
C ARG A 57 -11.06 -14.18 -4.01
N PRO A 58 -12.00 -14.85 -3.31
CA PRO A 58 -12.26 -16.27 -3.54
C PRO A 58 -12.58 -16.60 -4.99
N ASP A 59 -13.30 -15.73 -5.69
CA ASP A 59 -13.76 -15.95 -7.05
C ASP A 59 -13.26 -14.91 -8.05
N ALA A 60 -12.40 -13.99 -7.62
CA ALA A 60 -11.98 -12.88 -8.46
C ALA A 60 -10.54 -12.42 -8.21
N VAL A 61 -9.96 -11.76 -9.21
CA VAL A 61 -8.68 -11.04 -9.13
C VAL A 61 -8.75 -9.79 -10.01
N VAL A 62 -8.01 -8.74 -9.64
CA VAL A 62 -7.75 -7.59 -10.51
C VAL A 62 -6.59 -7.94 -11.43
N LEU A 63 -6.73 -7.66 -12.72
CA LEU A 63 -5.63 -7.66 -13.68
C LEU A 63 -5.34 -6.25 -14.16
N TRP A 64 -4.06 -5.92 -14.30
CA TRP A 64 -3.59 -4.60 -14.67
C TRP A 64 -2.50 -4.63 -15.75
N THR A 65 -2.56 -3.67 -16.66
CA THR A 65 -1.43 -3.26 -17.50
C THR A 65 -1.63 -1.81 -17.96
N ARG A 66 -0.63 -1.21 -18.62
CA ARG A 66 -0.73 0.10 -19.27
C ARG A 66 -0.06 0.04 -20.64
N LEU A 67 -0.75 0.51 -21.66
CA LEU A 67 -0.18 0.62 -23.00
C LEU A 67 0.73 1.85 -23.05
N ALA A 68 2.04 1.65 -23.21
CA ALA A 68 3.01 2.73 -23.13
C ALA A 68 4.27 2.43 -23.97
N PRO A 69 4.22 2.48 -25.31
CA PRO A 69 5.39 2.27 -26.16
C PRO A 69 6.53 3.27 -25.91
N LYS A 70 6.20 4.47 -25.43
CA LYS A 70 7.17 5.49 -24.96
C LYS A 70 6.84 5.86 -23.51
N PRO A 71 7.19 5.02 -22.53
CA PRO A 71 6.72 5.14 -21.15
C PRO A 71 7.19 6.41 -20.44
N LEU A 72 8.27 7.03 -20.92
CA LEU A 72 8.78 8.32 -20.44
C LEU A 72 8.20 9.52 -21.22
N SER A 73 7.03 9.35 -21.82
CA SER A 73 6.17 10.44 -22.29
C SER A 73 4.89 10.46 -21.42
N PRO A 74 4.30 11.62 -21.11
CA PRO A 74 3.15 11.69 -20.20
C PRO A 74 1.97 10.79 -20.62
N ASP A 75 1.72 10.69 -21.92
CA ASP A 75 0.69 9.86 -22.55
C ASP A 75 1.16 8.43 -22.88
N GLY A 76 2.39 8.06 -22.50
CA GLY A 76 2.99 6.78 -22.85
C GLY A 76 3.33 6.64 -24.34
N GLY A 77 3.26 7.72 -25.14
CA GLY A 77 3.41 7.68 -26.59
C GLY A 77 2.23 7.05 -27.33
N MET A 78 1.08 6.92 -26.67
CA MET A 78 -0.14 6.38 -27.25
C MET A 78 -0.89 7.43 -28.08
N PRO A 79 -1.62 7.04 -29.14
CA PRO A 79 -2.48 7.98 -29.86
C PRO A 79 -3.61 8.50 -28.95
N ALA A 80 -4.07 9.73 -29.20
CA ALA A 80 -5.19 10.37 -28.49
C ALA A 80 -6.58 9.78 -28.90
N ARG A 81 -6.70 8.45 -28.87
CA ARG A 81 -7.95 7.70 -29.10
C ARG A 81 -8.00 6.48 -28.19
N ALA A 82 -9.21 6.02 -27.92
CA ALA A 82 -9.47 4.77 -27.23
C ALA A 82 -8.86 3.57 -27.99
N VAL A 83 -8.28 2.61 -27.27
CA VAL A 83 -7.66 1.40 -27.83
C VAL A 83 -8.26 0.16 -27.16
N PRO A 84 -8.88 -0.77 -27.92
CA PRO A 84 -9.36 -2.02 -27.37
C PRO A 84 -8.18 -2.93 -27.00
N VAL A 85 -8.27 -3.56 -25.83
CA VAL A 85 -7.30 -4.49 -25.28
C VAL A 85 -8.01 -5.79 -24.96
N LEU A 86 -7.56 -6.89 -25.56
CA LEU A 86 -8.05 -8.21 -25.20
C LEU A 86 -7.26 -8.74 -24.00
N TRP A 87 -7.93 -9.51 -23.15
CA TRP A 87 -7.30 -10.16 -22.00
C TRP A 87 -7.77 -11.61 -21.90
N GLU A 88 -6.89 -12.47 -21.40
CA GLU A 88 -7.13 -13.90 -21.21
C GLU A 88 -6.60 -14.33 -19.85
N VAL A 89 -7.33 -15.25 -19.20
CA VAL A 89 -6.91 -15.97 -18.00
C VAL A 89 -6.99 -17.46 -18.28
N ALA A 90 -5.93 -18.19 -17.94
CA ALA A 90 -5.80 -19.62 -18.17
C ALA A 90 -5.38 -20.36 -16.90
N ALA A 91 -5.75 -21.65 -16.84
CA ALA A 91 -5.34 -22.56 -15.77
C ALA A 91 -3.88 -23.06 -15.93
N ASP A 92 -3.27 -22.86 -17.11
CA ASP A 92 -1.90 -23.24 -17.41
C ASP A 92 -1.12 -22.11 -18.09
N GLN A 93 0.18 -22.05 -17.83
CA GLN A 93 1.08 -20.98 -18.32
C GLN A 93 1.17 -20.91 -19.85
N ARG A 94 0.86 -22.00 -20.56
CA ARG A 94 0.91 -22.07 -22.02
C ARG A 94 -0.42 -21.66 -22.68
N PHE A 95 -1.44 -21.30 -21.89
CA PHE A 95 -2.78 -20.90 -22.36
C PHE A 95 -3.49 -21.98 -23.19
N ASN A 96 -3.31 -23.26 -22.84
CA ASN A 96 -4.09 -24.35 -23.46
C ASN A 96 -5.51 -24.45 -22.87
N GLN A 97 -5.70 -23.98 -21.64
CA GLN A 97 -6.95 -24.01 -20.90
C GLN A 97 -7.35 -22.60 -20.47
N ILE A 98 -7.87 -21.81 -21.41
CA ILE A 98 -8.43 -20.49 -21.13
C ILE A 98 -9.74 -20.66 -20.36
N VAL A 99 -9.83 -20.04 -19.18
CA VAL A 99 -10.98 -20.13 -18.27
C VAL A 99 -11.81 -18.84 -18.24
N ARG A 100 -11.19 -17.70 -18.56
CA ARG A 100 -11.85 -16.40 -18.74
C ARG A 100 -11.14 -15.62 -19.84
N TYR A 101 -11.87 -14.78 -20.54
CA TYR A 101 -11.33 -13.85 -21.53
C TYR A 101 -12.32 -12.71 -21.74
N GLY A 102 -11.83 -11.63 -22.34
CA GLY A 102 -12.68 -10.50 -22.69
C GLY A 102 -11.93 -9.39 -23.39
N ALA A 103 -12.60 -8.26 -23.52
CA ALA A 103 -12.05 -7.04 -24.04
C ALA A 103 -12.36 -5.88 -23.09
N VAL A 104 -11.46 -4.91 -23.02
CA VAL A 104 -11.62 -3.65 -22.30
C VAL A 104 -11.07 -2.53 -23.16
N VAL A 105 -11.57 -1.32 -22.99
CA VAL A 105 -11.13 -0.15 -23.74
C VAL A 105 -10.17 0.66 -22.89
N ALA A 106 -8.93 0.79 -23.34
CA ALA A 106 -7.93 1.66 -22.73
C ALA A 106 -8.10 3.09 -23.27
N GLU A 107 -8.42 4.04 -22.39
CA GLU A 107 -8.74 5.41 -22.77
C GLU A 107 -7.55 6.38 -22.59
N PRO A 108 -7.39 7.39 -23.47
CA PRO A 108 -6.35 8.41 -23.31
C PRO A 108 -6.43 9.19 -22.00
N LEU A 109 -7.65 9.42 -21.50
CA LEU A 109 -7.86 10.20 -20.28
C LEU A 109 -7.22 9.53 -19.05
N SER A 110 -7.21 8.19 -19.03
CA SER A 110 -6.57 7.37 -17.99
C SER A 110 -5.23 6.79 -18.45
N ALA A 111 -4.51 7.52 -19.33
CA ALA A 111 -3.18 7.15 -19.81
C ALA A 111 -3.09 5.75 -20.43
N HIS A 112 -4.18 5.28 -21.04
CA HIS A 112 -4.34 3.94 -21.59
C HIS A 112 -3.99 2.82 -20.59
N CYS A 113 -4.25 3.04 -19.30
CA CYS A 113 -4.25 1.97 -18.32
C CYS A 113 -5.42 1.00 -18.56
N VAL A 114 -5.25 -0.22 -18.09
CA VAL A 114 -6.22 -1.29 -18.16
C VAL A 114 -6.37 -1.86 -16.76
N HIS A 115 -7.61 -1.90 -16.28
CA HIS A 115 -8.00 -2.58 -15.05
C HIS A 115 -9.15 -3.52 -15.38
N VAL A 116 -9.05 -4.78 -14.97
CA VAL A 116 -10.09 -5.80 -15.18
C VAL A 116 -10.34 -6.52 -13.87
N ASP A 117 -11.56 -6.41 -13.34
CA ASP A 117 -12.05 -7.30 -12.29
C ASP A 117 -12.51 -8.61 -12.95
N VAL A 118 -11.67 -9.65 -12.88
CA VAL A 118 -12.00 -10.96 -13.46
C VAL A 118 -12.70 -11.80 -12.41
N ASP A 119 -13.97 -12.12 -12.62
CA ASP A 119 -14.80 -12.89 -11.70
C ASP A 119 -15.08 -14.34 -12.14
N GLY A 120 -15.75 -15.09 -11.25
CA GLY A 120 -16.17 -16.47 -11.45
C GLY A 120 -15.02 -17.48 -11.59
N LEU A 121 -13.84 -17.13 -11.08
CA LEU A 121 -12.72 -18.05 -10.94
C LEU A 121 -12.97 -19.01 -9.77
N ALA A 122 -12.36 -20.19 -9.81
CA ALA A 122 -12.42 -21.09 -8.66
C ALA A 122 -11.44 -20.63 -7.55
N PRO A 123 -11.79 -20.79 -6.26
CA PRO A 123 -11.01 -20.34 -5.11
C PRO A 123 -9.73 -21.15 -4.88
N GLY A 124 -8.74 -20.50 -4.24
CA GLY A 124 -7.49 -21.10 -3.81
C GLY A 124 -6.61 -21.58 -4.96
N ARG A 125 -6.75 -21.01 -6.16
CA ARG A 125 -6.08 -21.49 -7.38
C ARG A 125 -5.15 -20.46 -7.98
N THR A 126 -4.04 -20.98 -8.51
CA THR A 126 -3.13 -20.22 -9.36
C THR A 126 -3.68 -20.15 -10.77
N TYR A 127 -3.60 -18.97 -11.37
CA TYR A 127 -3.93 -18.73 -12.78
C TYR A 127 -2.81 -17.96 -13.47
N TYR A 128 -2.83 -17.98 -14.79
CA TYR A 128 -1.94 -17.21 -15.66
C TYR A 128 -2.76 -16.27 -16.52
N TYR A 129 -2.26 -15.07 -16.78
CA TYR A 129 -2.98 -14.06 -17.54
C TYR A 129 -2.08 -13.30 -18.51
N ARG A 130 -2.67 -12.77 -19.58
CA ARG A 130 -1.98 -11.94 -20.56
C ARG A 130 -2.95 -11.00 -21.27
N PHE A 131 -2.40 -9.97 -21.90
CA PHE A 131 -3.12 -8.98 -22.68
C PHE A 131 -2.66 -8.99 -24.14
N ARG A 132 -3.52 -8.49 -25.05
CA ARG A 132 -3.21 -8.28 -26.45
C ARG A 132 -3.72 -6.92 -26.92
N ALA A 133 -2.84 -6.12 -27.49
CA ALA A 133 -3.14 -4.82 -28.10
C ALA A 133 -2.05 -4.45 -29.08
N GLY A 134 -2.35 -3.65 -30.11
CA GLY A 134 -1.33 -3.15 -31.03
C GLY A 134 -0.64 -4.22 -31.87
N GLY A 135 -1.24 -5.41 -32.02
CA GLY A 135 -0.60 -6.58 -32.63
C GLY A 135 0.40 -7.32 -31.72
N GLN A 136 0.61 -6.83 -30.50
CA GLN A 136 1.54 -7.38 -29.51
C GLN A 136 0.83 -8.20 -28.44
N LEU A 137 1.56 -9.14 -27.84
CA LEU A 137 1.18 -9.83 -26.61
C LEU A 137 1.97 -9.28 -25.43
N SER A 138 1.34 -9.14 -24.27
CA SER A 138 2.05 -8.81 -23.04
C SER A 138 2.92 -9.98 -22.58
N PRO A 139 3.88 -9.74 -21.67
CA PRO A 139 4.40 -10.80 -20.80
C PRO A 139 3.26 -11.56 -20.11
N VAL A 140 3.50 -12.83 -19.80
CA VAL A 140 2.56 -13.64 -19.02
C VAL A 140 2.74 -13.31 -17.55
N GLY A 141 1.65 -12.93 -16.89
CA GLY A 141 1.58 -12.82 -15.44
C GLY A 141 1.02 -14.09 -14.80
N ARG A 142 1.35 -14.32 -13.53
CA ARG A 142 0.79 -15.33 -12.64
C ARG A 142 0.04 -14.62 -11.52
N THR A 143 -1.12 -15.15 -11.15
CA THR A 143 -1.95 -14.65 -10.06
C THR A 143 -2.54 -15.81 -9.26
N ARG A 144 -3.27 -15.51 -8.18
CA ARG A 144 -3.92 -16.51 -7.33
C ARG A 144 -5.20 -15.94 -6.74
N THR A 145 -6.28 -16.71 -6.75
CA THR A 145 -7.51 -16.39 -6.00
C THR A 145 -7.32 -16.74 -4.53
N ALA A 146 -7.99 -15.99 -3.64
CA ALA A 146 -8.05 -16.34 -2.24
C ALA A 146 -8.77 -17.69 -2.04
N PRO A 147 -8.53 -18.42 -0.94
CA PRO A 147 -9.32 -19.61 -0.58
C PRO A 147 -10.79 -19.28 -0.35
N ALA A 148 -11.67 -20.28 -0.39
CA ALA A 148 -13.09 -20.06 -0.12
C ALA A 148 -13.29 -19.59 1.33
N ALA A 149 -14.28 -18.73 1.59
CA ALA A 149 -14.43 -18.06 2.89
C ALA A 149 -14.65 -19.03 4.07
N ASP A 150 -15.14 -20.24 3.81
CA ASP A 150 -15.37 -21.32 4.77
C ASP A 150 -14.24 -22.38 4.78
N GLU A 151 -13.24 -22.23 3.90
CA GLU A 151 -12.12 -23.16 3.77
C GLU A 151 -11.18 -23.07 4.97
N ARG A 152 -10.81 -24.23 5.52
CA ARG A 152 -9.75 -24.33 6.53
C ARG A 152 -8.40 -24.37 5.84
N VAL A 153 -7.69 -23.25 5.89
CA VAL A 153 -6.42 -23.06 5.20
C VAL A 153 -5.25 -23.38 6.15
N GLU A 154 -4.30 -24.17 5.69
CA GLU A 154 -3.12 -24.56 6.50
C GLU A 154 -2.02 -23.50 6.51
N ARG A 155 -1.93 -22.69 5.44
CA ARG A 155 -0.86 -21.71 5.26
C ARG A 155 -1.33 -20.48 4.48
N LEU A 156 -0.88 -19.31 4.90
CA LEU A 156 -0.81 -18.08 4.11
C LEU A 156 0.63 -17.57 4.15
N ARG A 157 1.28 -17.46 2.99
CA ARG A 157 2.64 -16.91 2.90
C ARG A 157 2.66 -15.57 2.18
N MET A 158 3.18 -14.54 2.85
CA MET A 158 3.18 -13.16 2.35
C MET A 158 4.58 -12.57 2.33
N ALA A 159 4.87 -11.75 1.32
CA ALA A 159 5.93 -10.75 1.41
C ALA A 159 5.32 -9.40 1.79
N VAL A 160 5.89 -8.71 2.78
CA VAL A 160 5.47 -7.35 3.17
C VAL A 160 6.63 -6.39 2.92
N ALA A 161 6.42 -5.38 2.08
CA ALA A 161 7.45 -4.43 1.65
C ALA A 161 6.92 -2.99 1.63
N SER A 162 7.81 -2.00 1.65
CA SER A 162 7.50 -0.57 1.49
C SER A 162 8.74 0.17 1.01
N CYS A 163 8.61 1.47 0.74
CA CYS A 163 9.72 2.42 0.68
C CYS A 163 10.83 2.00 -0.30
N GLN A 164 10.57 2.24 -1.59
CA GLN A 164 11.45 1.82 -2.67
C GLN A 164 12.13 2.99 -3.40
N HIS A 165 12.63 4.02 -2.69
CA HIS A 165 13.26 5.18 -3.32
C HIS A 165 14.28 4.76 -4.39
N TYR A 166 13.97 5.09 -5.65
CA TYR A 166 14.65 4.52 -6.81
C TYR A 166 16.12 4.93 -6.88
N GLU A 167 16.42 6.17 -6.51
CA GLU A 167 17.77 6.73 -6.57
C GLU A 167 18.73 6.13 -5.54
N THR A 168 18.26 5.53 -4.44
CA THR A 168 19.12 5.13 -3.30
C THR A 168 19.52 3.66 -3.27
N GLY A 169 19.04 2.85 -4.21
CA GLY A 169 19.40 1.43 -4.30
C GLY A 169 18.77 0.74 -5.51
N TYR A 170 19.15 -0.51 -5.75
CA TYR A 170 18.56 -1.39 -6.76
C TYR A 170 17.54 -2.34 -6.13
N TYR A 171 16.62 -2.87 -6.93
CA TYR A 171 15.48 -3.65 -6.46
C TYR A 171 15.75 -5.15 -6.33
N ALA A 172 16.90 -5.51 -5.76
CA ALA A 172 17.23 -6.90 -5.44
C ALA A 172 16.18 -7.59 -4.54
N VAL A 173 15.46 -6.80 -3.72
CA VAL A 173 14.31 -7.25 -2.93
C VAL A 173 13.21 -7.81 -3.84
N HIS A 174 12.82 -7.07 -4.89
CA HIS A 174 11.80 -7.50 -5.84
C HIS A 174 12.22 -8.73 -6.63
N ARG A 175 13.51 -8.89 -6.92
CA ARG A 175 14.04 -10.12 -7.52
C ARG A 175 13.85 -11.34 -6.61
N GLU A 176 14.10 -11.21 -5.31
CA GLU A 176 13.86 -12.31 -4.36
C GLU A 176 12.36 -12.60 -4.21
N ILE A 177 11.52 -11.57 -4.11
CA ILE A 177 10.05 -11.71 -4.06
C ILE A 177 9.52 -12.42 -5.29
N ALA A 178 9.96 -12.04 -6.50
CA ALA A 178 9.53 -12.65 -7.75
C ALA A 178 9.82 -14.16 -7.81
N ALA A 179 10.91 -14.61 -7.18
CA ALA A 179 11.34 -16.01 -7.13
C ALA A 179 10.75 -16.81 -5.95
N ALA A 180 10.17 -16.14 -4.96
CA ALA A 180 9.64 -16.77 -3.75
C ALA A 180 8.29 -17.48 -4.01
N ASP A 181 8.06 -18.60 -3.31
CA ASP A 181 6.73 -19.21 -3.22
C ASP A 181 5.87 -18.38 -2.27
N LEU A 182 5.03 -17.49 -2.79
CA LEU A 182 4.15 -16.60 -2.03
C LEU A 182 2.71 -16.75 -2.52
N ASP A 183 1.77 -16.57 -1.59
CA ASP A 183 0.36 -16.46 -1.90
C ASP A 183 -0.01 -15.06 -2.36
N LEU A 184 0.58 -14.02 -1.75
CA LEU A 184 0.42 -12.61 -2.13
C LEU A 184 1.59 -11.73 -1.66
N VAL A 185 1.66 -10.52 -2.22
CA VAL A 185 2.55 -9.43 -1.76
C VAL A 185 1.68 -8.32 -1.15
N LEU A 186 2.12 -7.77 -0.02
CA LEU A 186 1.52 -6.60 0.61
C LEU A 186 2.52 -5.44 0.55
N PHE A 187 2.17 -4.36 -0.13
CA PHE A 187 3.03 -3.18 -0.26
C PHE A 187 2.44 -2.01 0.52
N LEU A 188 3.19 -1.50 1.50
CA LEU A 188 2.68 -0.61 2.57
C LEU A 188 2.90 0.89 2.32
N GLY A 189 3.18 1.29 1.09
CA GLY A 189 3.37 2.70 0.71
C GLY A 189 4.80 3.05 0.34
N ASP A 190 4.98 4.30 -0.10
CA ASP A 190 6.22 4.79 -0.70
C ASP A 190 6.68 3.95 -1.90
N TYR A 191 5.72 3.62 -2.75
CA TYR A 191 5.94 2.97 -4.03
C TYR A 191 6.71 3.89 -4.98
N ILE A 192 6.45 5.19 -4.92
CA ILE A 192 7.26 6.24 -5.56
C ILE A 192 7.75 7.25 -4.52
N TYR A 193 8.68 8.11 -4.92
CA TYR A 193 9.12 9.29 -4.16
C TYR A 193 9.13 10.49 -5.09
N GLU A 194 8.36 11.52 -4.78
CA GLU A 194 8.39 12.81 -5.48
C GLU A 194 9.66 13.63 -5.21
N THR A 195 10.44 13.23 -4.19
CA THR A 195 11.70 13.88 -3.79
C THR A 195 12.94 13.31 -4.50
N GLU A 196 13.99 14.13 -4.54
CA GLU A 196 15.33 13.69 -4.97
C GLU A 196 16.21 13.31 -3.78
N ALA A 197 16.94 12.21 -3.91
CA ALA A 197 17.94 11.82 -2.93
C ALA A 197 19.15 12.79 -2.98
N PRO A 198 19.84 13.03 -1.85
CA PRO A 198 21.08 13.81 -1.87
C PRO A 198 22.12 13.22 -2.82
N ALA A 199 22.90 14.07 -3.51
CA ALA A 199 23.84 13.65 -4.55
C ALA A 199 24.81 12.53 -4.11
N PHE A 200 25.27 12.53 -2.84
CA PHE A 200 26.18 11.50 -2.31
C PHE A 200 25.50 10.14 -2.08
N ALA A 201 24.16 10.09 -2.11
CA ALA A 201 23.34 8.90 -1.91
C ALA A 201 22.77 8.34 -3.21
N LYS A 202 22.81 9.10 -4.31
CA LYS A 202 22.28 8.68 -5.62
C LYS A 202 23.17 7.61 -6.25
N VAL A 203 22.58 6.46 -6.55
CA VAL A 203 23.16 5.39 -7.38
C VAL A 203 22.43 5.21 -8.71
N ARG A 204 21.23 5.80 -8.82
CA ARG A 204 20.43 5.94 -10.03
C ARG A 204 19.87 7.36 -10.08
N GLN A 205 19.35 7.76 -11.24
CA GLN A 205 18.69 9.05 -11.44
C GLN A 205 17.35 8.83 -12.11
N HIS A 206 16.34 9.60 -11.71
CA HIS A 206 15.10 9.65 -12.46
C HIS A 206 15.31 10.36 -13.81
N PRO A 207 14.61 9.92 -14.86
CA PRO A 207 14.57 10.64 -16.13
C PRO A 207 13.74 11.94 -16.03
N HIS A 208 12.91 12.07 -14.99
CA HIS A 208 12.07 13.23 -14.73
C HIS A 208 12.24 13.65 -13.26
N VAL A 209 12.39 14.96 -13.04
CA VAL A 209 12.47 15.58 -11.72
C VAL A 209 11.24 16.48 -11.57
N PHE A 210 10.57 16.38 -10.42
CA PHE A 210 9.44 17.24 -10.11
C PHE A 210 9.89 18.72 -10.05
N PRO A 211 8.98 19.69 -10.28
CA PRO A 211 9.27 21.10 -10.03
C PRO A 211 9.77 21.36 -8.59
N ASP A 212 10.45 22.50 -8.37
CA ASP A 212 10.87 22.87 -7.01
C ASP A 212 9.68 23.26 -6.12
N ASP A 213 8.60 23.75 -6.71
CA ASP A 213 7.38 24.19 -6.01
C ASP A 213 6.28 23.12 -6.15
N GLU A 214 5.86 22.55 -5.01
CA GLU A 214 4.79 21.55 -4.92
C GLU A 214 3.51 21.98 -5.64
N ALA A 215 3.18 23.28 -5.65
CA ALA A 215 1.96 23.80 -6.28
C ALA A 215 1.90 23.54 -7.80
N HIS A 216 3.04 23.22 -8.41
CA HIS A 216 3.16 22.93 -9.84
C HIS A 216 3.21 21.44 -10.18
N TYR A 217 3.11 20.55 -9.18
CA TYR A 217 3.16 19.10 -9.43
C TYR A 217 1.92 18.70 -10.24
N SER A 218 2.16 18.13 -11.41
CA SER A 218 1.13 17.83 -12.39
C SER A 218 0.91 16.32 -12.56
N LEU A 219 -0.22 15.95 -13.16
CA LEU A 219 -0.50 14.56 -13.50
C LEU A 219 0.56 13.95 -14.43
N SER A 220 1.13 14.77 -15.31
CA SER A 220 2.22 14.33 -16.19
C SER A 220 3.47 13.94 -15.40
N ASP A 221 3.80 14.72 -14.37
CA ASP A 221 4.97 14.47 -13.52
C ASP A 221 4.84 13.12 -12.81
N TYR A 222 3.70 12.89 -12.14
CA TYR A 222 3.42 11.60 -11.48
C TYR A 222 3.39 10.42 -12.47
N ARG A 223 2.80 10.57 -13.66
CA ARG A 223 2.78 9.50 -14.69
C ARG A 223 4.19 9.13 -15.14
N LEU A 224 5.05 10.12 -15.39
CA LEU A 224 6.45 9.90 -15.75
C LEU A 224 7.21 9.25 -14.61
N HIS A 225 6.94 9.68 -13.38
CA HIS A 225 7.62 9.18 -12.21
C HIS A 225 7.25 7.71 -11.92
N HIS A 226 5.97 7.36 -11.90
CA HIS A 226 5.52 5.96 -11.81
C HIS A 226 6.10 5.10 -12.95
N ALA A 227 6.11 5.60 -14.19
CA ALA A 227 6.70 4.88 -15.31
C ALA A 227 8.20 4.60 -15.07
N SER A 228 8.95 5.57 -14.54
CA SER A 228 10.37 5.38 -14.24
C SER A 228 10.64 4.27 -13.22
N TYR A 229 9.80 4.16 -12.18
CA TYR A 229 9.89 3.04 -11.22
C TYR A 229 9.55 1.71 -11.90
N LYS A 230 8.43 1.66 -12.64
CA LYS A 230 7.97 0.43 -13.31
C LYS A 230 8.85 -0.01 -14.49
N LEU A 231 9.80 0.81 -14.93
CA LEU A 231 10.84 0.43 -15.88
C LEU A 231 11.95 -0.43 -15.27
N ASP A 232 11.98 -0.60 -13.95
CA ASP A 232 12.85 -1.58 -13.31
C ASP A 232 12.37 -3.03 -13.59
N ALA A 233 13.29 -3.87 -14.05
CA ALA A 233 12.98 -5.24 -14.47
C ALA A 233 12.62 -6.17 -13.30
N ASP A 234 13.27 -5.98 -12.15
CA ASP A 234 13.01 -6.79 -10.95
C ASP A 234 11.63 -6.45 -10.38
N LEU A 235 11.24 -5.17 -10.40
CA LEU A 235 9.88 -4.74 -10.01
C LEU A 235 8.81 -5.30 -10.93
N ARG A 236 9.00 -5.26 -12.27
CA ARG A 236 8.04 -5.89 -13.20
C ARG A 236 7.94 -7.40 -13.00
N ALA A 237 9.06 -8.08 -12.76
CA ALA A 237 9.05 -9.51 -12.48
C ALA A 237 8.25 -9.85 -11.21
N SER A 238 8.40 -9.04 -10.16
CA SER A 238 7.65 -9.19 -8.90
C SER A 238 6.14 -8.98 -9.07
N HIS A 239 5.73 -7.95 -9.83
CA HIS A 239 4.33 -7.71 -10.20
C HIS A 239 3.73 -8.83 -11.05
N ALA A 240 4.50 -9.35 -12.00
CA ALA A 240 4.06 -10.45 -12.86
C ALA A 240 3.99 -11.79 -12.11
N ALA A 241 4.70 -11.94 -10.99
CA ALA A 241 4.79 -13.22 -10.28
C ALA A 241 3.63 -13.46 -9.30
N HIS A 242 3.08 -12.43 -8.67
CA HIS A 242 2.16 -12.56 -7.54
C HIS A 242 0.98 -11.58 -7.61
N PRO A 243 -0.15 -11.85 -6.93
CA PRO A 243 -1.15 -10.82 -6.66
C PRO A 243 -0.69 -9.88 -5.54
N TRP A 244 -0.97 -8.58 -5.69
CA TRP A 244 -0.57 -7.54 -4.73
C TRP A 244 -1.78 -6.94 -4.01
N LEU A 245 -1.60 -6.68 -2.72
CA LEU A 245 -2.43 -5.79 -1.91
C LEU A 245 -1.65 -4.50 -1.70
N MET A 246 -2.30 -3.38 -1.98
CA MET A 246 -1.66 -2.07 -1.94
C MET A 246 -2.20 -1.22 -0.79
N VAL A 247 -1.30 -0.53 -0.12
CA VAL A 247 -1.53 0.62 0.76
C VAL A 247 -0.61 1.72 0.26
N TRP A 248 -1.05 2.98 0.32
CA TRP A 248 -0.17 4.12 0.06
C TRP A 248 0.37 4.71 1.37
N ASP A 249 1.37 5.56 1.24
CA ASP A 249 1.81 6.46 2.27
C ASP A 249 1.89 7.91 1.72
N ASP A 250 2.81 8.73 2.22
CA ASP A 250 2.93 10.14 1.89
C ASP A 250 3.54 10.38 0.52
N HIS A 251 4.64 9.69 0.19
CA HIS A 251 5.44 9.94 -1.01
C HIS A 251 4.76 9.55 -2.33
N GLU A 252 3.61 8.88 -2.27
CA GLU A 252 2.69 8.81 -3.41
C GLU A 252 2.16 10.18 -3.86
N VAL A 253 2.18 11.18 -2.96
CA VAL A 253 1.72 12.54 -3.17
C VAL A 253 2.87 13.52 -2.87
N VAL A 254 3.05 13.88 -1.60
CA VAL A 254 4.15 14.72 -1.12
C VAL A 254 4.49 14.31 0.30
N ASN A 255 5.78 14.39 0.65
CA ASN A 255 6.34 14.01 1.95
C ASN A 255 5.55 14.62 3.12
N ASP A 256 5.24 13.79 4.11
CA ASP A 256 4.50 14.11 5.34
C ASP A 256 3.11 14.77 5.10
N TYR A 257 2.43 14.56 3.96
CA TYR A 257 1.09 15.15 3.79
C TYR A 257 0.08 14.60 4.80
N ALA A 258 -0.87 15.45 5.22
CA ALA A 258 -1.85 15.14 6.24
C ALA A 258 -3.24 15.63 5.83
N GLY A 259 -4.13 14.68 5.51
CA GLY A 259 -5.46 15.01 5.05
C GLY A 259 -5.40 15.90 3.82
N SER A 260 -6.00 17.07 3.89
CA SER A 260 -5.99 18.08 2.82
C SER A 260 -4.86 19.12 2.94
N THR A 261 -3.77 18.82 3.62
CA THR A 261 -2.66 19.77 3.86
C THR A 261 -1.29 19.15 3.56
N SER A 262 -0.35 19.99 3.13
CA SER A 262 1.09 19.71 3.05
C SER A 262 1.83 20.60 4.06
N LEU A 263 3.02 20.19 4.48
CA LEU A 263 3.89 21.01 5.34
C LEU A 263 4.54 22.16 4.58
N ASP A 264 4.86 21.96 3.30
CA ASP A 264 5.64 22.88 2.48
C ASP A 264 4.76 23.64 1.44
N LEU A 265 3.45 23.36 1.40
CA LEU A 265 2.45 24.08 0.58
C LEU A 265 1.21 24.51 1.39
N ASP A 266 1.17 25.80 1.73
CA ASP A 266 0.10 26.41 2.55
C ASP A 266 -1.26 26.55 1.82
N ASP A 267 -1.28 26.59 0.48
CA ASP A 267 -2.53 26.70 -0.29
C ASP A 267 -3.21 25.33 -0.41
N GLN A 268 -4.20 25.09 0.46
CA GLN A 268 -5.05 23.89 0.45
C GLN A 268 -5.68 23.59 -0.91
N HIS A 269 -6.13 24.60 -1.67
CA HIS A 269 -6.73 24.37 -2.98
C HIS A 269 -5.69 23.96 -4.00
N ALA A 270 -4.47 24.49 -3.93
CA ALA A 270 -3.35 24.02 -4.74
C ALA A 270 -2.97 22.60 -4.38
N PHE A 271 -2.81 22.29 -3.10
CA PHE A 271 -2.48 20.95 -2.63
C PHE A 271 -3.53 19.91 -3.06
N LEU A 272 -4.83 20.21 -2.99
CA LEU A 272 -5.86 19.28 -3.45
C LEU A 272 -5.81 19.03 -4.97
N ARG A 273 -5.27 19.94 -5.79
CA ARG A 273 -4.99 19.66 -7.20
C ARG A 273 -3.81 18.70 -7.35
N VAL A 274 -2.76 18.88 -6.57
CA VAL A 274 -1.61 17.96 -6.50
C VAL A 274 -2.06 16.55 -6.10
N ARG A 275 -2.85 16.43 -5.03
CA ARG A 275 -3.39 15.14 -4.57
C ARG A 275 -4.31 14.48 -5.59
N THR A 276 -5.10 15.28 -6.33
CA THR A 276 -5.92 14.77 -7.45
C THR A 276 -5.04 14.16 -8.54
N ALA A 277 -3.96 14.84 -8.92
CA ALA A 277 -3.01 14.35 -9.92
C ALA A 277 -2.30 13.06 -9.45
N ALA A 278 -1.84 13.05 -8.20
CA ALA A 278 -1.16 11.92 -7.59
C ALA A 278 -2.06 10.66 -7.54
N TYR A 279 -3.28 10.78 -7.02
CA TYR A 279 -4.21 9.66 -6.91
C TYR A 279 -4.64 9.11 -8.27
N GLN A 280 -4.83 9.99 -9.26
CA GLN A 280 -5.10 9.57 -10.64
C GLN A 280 -3.92 8.76 -11.20
N ALA A 281 -2.69 9.22 -11.03
CA ALA A 281 -1.51 8.47 -11.48
C ALA A 281 -1.32 7.16 -10.71
N TYR A 282 -1.57 7.14 -9.40
CA TYR A 282 -1.52 5.93 -8.58
C TYR A 282 -2.46 4.86 -9.12
N PHE A 283 -3.74 5.22 -9.34
CA PHE A 283 -4.73 4.34 -9.94
C PHE A 283 -4.25 3.83 -11.30
N GLU A 284 -3.77 4.70 -12.19
CA GLU A 284 -3.33 4.32 -13.54
C GLU A 284 -2.16 3.34 -13.59
N HIS A 285 -1.37 3.20 -12.51
CA HIS A 285 -0.11 2.44 -12.50
C HIS A 285 -0.10 1.18 -11.64
N LEU A 286 -1.13 0.94 -10.84
CA LEU A 286 -1.14 -0.09 -9.81
C LEU A 286 -2.37 -1.00 -9.90
N PRO A 287 -2.25 -2.28 -9.49
CA PRO A 287 -3.30 -3.29 -9.71
C PRO A 287 -4.44 -3.18 -8.68
N VAL A 288 -5.14 -2.05 -8.69
CA VAL A 288 -6.32 -1.80 -7.84
C VAL A 288 -7.62 -1.96 -8.65
N SER A 289 -8.71 -2.31 -7.99
CA SER A 289 -10.01 -2.51 -8.66
C SER A 289 -10.47 -1.23 -9.36
N PRO A 290 -11.07 -1.31 -10.58
CA PRO A 290 -11.74 -0.19 -11.23
C PRO A 290 -12.75 0.54 -10.35
N THR A 291 -13.37 -0.16 -9.39
CA THR A 291 -14.33 0.42 -8.44
C THR A 291 -13.71 1.46 -7.49
N ARG A 292 -12.38 1.53 -7.44
CA ARG A 292 -11.61 2.50 -6.66
C ARG A 292 -11.08 3.68 -7.47
N ALA A 293 -11.52 3.84 -8.72
CA ALA A 293 -11.12 4.99 -9.52
C ALA A 293 -11.34 6.30 -8.72
N PRO A 294 -10.33 7.19 -8.69
CA PRO A 294 -10.40 8.41 -7.89
C PRO A 294 -11.51 9.35 -8.38
N VAL A 295 -12.10 10.09 -7.44
CA VAL A 295 -13.01 11.21 -7.74
C VAL A 295 -12.40 12.49 -7.17
N GLY A 296 -11.72 13.23 -8.05
CA GLY A 296 -10.92 14.38 -7.64
C GLY A 296 -9.82 13.96 -6.66
N ALA A 297 -9.73 14.64 -5.52
CA ALA A 297 -8.72 14.38 -4.51
C ALA A 297 -9.10 13.24 -3.53
N SER A 298 -10.01 12.33 -3.89
CA SER A 298 -10.47 11.25 -3.00
C SER A 298 -10.42 9.91 -3.71
N MET A 299 -9.85 8.90 -3.04
CA MET A 299 -9.81 7.53 -3.54
C MET A 299 -9.85 6.55 -2.35
N ARG A 300 -10.65 5.48 -2.47
CA ARG A 300 -10.77 4.50 -1.39
C ARG A 300 -9.54 3.60 -1.36
N MET A 301 -8.74 3.70 -0.31
CA MET A 301 -7.61 2.79 -0.07
C MET A 301 -7.92 1.71 0.98
N ASN A 302 -8.79 2.03 1.95
CA ASN A 302 -9.15 1.09 3.00
C ASN A 302 -10.03 -0.06 2.46
N GLU A 303 -9.69 -1.29 2.84
CA GLU A 303 -10.38 -2.50 2.38
C GLU A 303 -10.21 -3.66 3.37
N HIS A 304 -11.14 -4.61 3.34
CA HIS A 304 -11.05 -5.88 4.07
C HIS A 304 -10.90 -7.06 3.11
N TYR A 305 -9.93 -7.93 3.36
CA TYR A 305 -9.66 -9.17 2.62
C TYR A 305 -9.72 -10.38 3.55
N GLN A 306 -10.17 -11.50 2.99
CA GLN A 306 -10.31 -12.76 3.71
C GLN A 306 -9.43 -13.82 3.05
N TRP A 307 -8.79 -14.65 3.87
CA TRP A 307 -8.01 -15.79 3.42
C TRP A 307 -8.53 -17.07 4.06
N GLY A 308 -9.64 -17.56 3.51
CA GLY A 308 -10.47 -18.61 4.12
C GLY A 308 -10.81 -18.32 5.58
N MET A 309 -10.78 -19.36 6.42
CA MET A 309 -10.96 -19.23 7.87
C MET A 309 -9.69 -18.78 8.61
N LEU A 310 -8.54 -18.69 7.92
CA LEU A 310 -7.24 -18.48 8.55
C LEU A 310 -7.01 -17.01 8.94
N ALA A 311 -7.24 -16.08 8.03
CA ALA A 311 -6.89 -14.69 8.26
C ALA A 311 -7.90 -13.71 7.67
N ASP A 312 -8.09 -12.60 8.38
CA ASP A 312 -8.58 -11.35 7.83
C ASP A 312 -7.42 -10.35 7.71
N ILE A 313 -7.41 -9.54 6.65
CA ILE A 313 -6.43 -8.48 6.41
C ILE A 313 -7.20 -7.18 6.14
N TRP A 314 -7.03 -6.18 7.00
CA TRP A 314 -7.53 -4.82 6.78
C TRP A 314 -6.40 -3.95 6.26
N THR A 315 -6.56 -3.37 5.08
CA THR A 315 -5.70 -2.28 4.61
C THR A 315 -6.25 -0.95 5.11
N ILE A 316 -5.38 -0.09 5.64
CA ILE A 316 -5.76 1.17 6.27
C ILE A 316 -5.19 2.34 5.47
N ASP A 317 -6.05 3.31 5.17
CA ASP A 317 -5.61 4.61 4.67
C ASP A 317 -5.11 5.45 5.84
N GLY A 318 -3.80 5.54 5.98
CA GLY A 318 -3.17 6.34 7.00
C GLY A 318 -3.11 7.82 6.66
N ARG A 319 -3.44 8.30 5.45
CA ARG A 319 -3.07 9.65 4.99
C ARG A 319 -4.24 10.56 4.67
N GLN A 320 -5.19 10.08 3.87
CA GLN A 320 -6.23 10.93 3.29
C GLN A 320 -7.13 11.61 4.34
N PHE A 321 -7.24 11.01 5.51
CA PHE A 321 -8.19 11.40 6.56
C PHE A 321 -7.53 11.81 7.88
N ARG A 322 -6.18 11.80 7.95
CA ARG A 322 -5.47 12.17 9.18
C ARG A 322 -5.60 13.66 9.47
N ASP A 323 -5.62 14.02 10.75
CA ASP A 323 -5.56 15.42 11.13
C ASP A 323 -4.20 16.04 10.78
N PRO A 324 -4.12 17.36 10.53
CA PRO A 324 -2.86 18.03 10.23
C PRO A 324 -1.81 17.90 11.33
N HIS A 325 -0.56 18.13 10.93
CA HIS A 325 0.56 18.38 11.82
C HIS A 325 0.25 19.52 12.80
N VAL A 326 0.77 19.40 14.04
CA VAL A 326 0.46 20.32 15.14
C VAL A 326 1.70 20.86 15.82
N CYS A 327 1.51 21.94 16.58
CA CYS A 327 2.57 22.70 17.24
C CYS A 327 3.50 23.44 16.26
N SER A 328 4.33 24.34 16.80
CA SER A 328 5.30 25.12 16.02
C SER A 328 6.49 25.52 16.90
N GLY A 329 7.55 26.04 16.27
CA GLY A 329 8.73 26.53 16.99
C GLY A 329 9.43 25.44 17.79
N VAL A 330 9.75 25.72 19.05
CA VAL A 330 10.48 24.77 19.92
C VAL A 330 9.74 23.47 20.19
N HIS A 331 8.41 23.46 20.03
CA HIS A 331 7.59 22.26 20.25
C HIS A 331 7.44 21.39 19.01
N ALA A 332 7.89 21.90 17.87
CA ALA A 332 7.83 21.24 16.57
C ALA A 332 9.14 21.53 15.78
N PRO A 333 10.31 21.09 16.30
CA PRO A 333 11.59 21.29 15.63
C PRO A 333 11.64 20.62 14.25
N GLN A 334 12.70 20.94 13.48
CA GLN A 334 12.92 20.40 12.13
C GLN A 334 11.77 20.68 11.16
N GLY A 335 11.20 21.90 11.24
CA GLY A 335 10.09 22.29 10.36
C GLY A 335 8.79 21.56 10.66
N GLY A 336 8.60 21.03 11.88
CA GLY A 336 7.39 20.30 12.25
C GLY A 336 7.48 18.79 12.12
N ARG A 337 8.60 18.24 11.65
CA ARG A 337 8.81 16.77 11.49
C ARG A 337 9.10 16.03 12.78
N ALA A 338 9.45 16.73 13.85
CA ALA A 338 9.60 16.16 15.19
C ALA A 338 8.76 16.97 16.19
N LEU A 339 8.24 16.31 17.23
CA LEU A 339 7.47 16.96 18.30
C LEU A 339 8.18 16.83 19.64
N TRP A 340 8.08 17.91 20.43
CA TRP A 340 8.57 17.97 21.80
C TRP A 340 7.60 18.73 22.71
N ARG A 341 7.06 18.05 23.73
CA ARG A 341 6.07 18.62 24.68
C ARG A 341 4.90 19.31 23.97
N CYS A 342 4.36 18.67 22.93
CA CYS A 342 3.27 19.21 22.14
C CYS A 342 1.91 18.85 22.75
N ALA A 343 1.33 19.72 23.57
CA ALA A 343 0.02 19.48 24.19
C ALA A 343 -1.13 19.33 23.16
N LYS A 344 -0.97 19.90 21.96
CA LYS A 344 -1.95 19.71 20.88
C LYS A 344 -1.97 18.29 20.32
N ALA A 345 -0.86 17.55 20.39
CA ALA A 345 -0.82 16.16 19.96
C ALA A 345 -1.70 15.26 20.85
N GLU A 346 -1.82 15.63 22.14
CA GLU A 346 -2.59 14.92 23.17
C GLU A 346 -4.12 15.19 23.11
N GLN A 347 -4.58 15.96 22.11
CA GLN A 347 -6.01 16.25 21.97
C GLN A 347 -6.80 14.96 21.69
N PRO A 348 -7.89 14.70 22.44
CA PRO A 348 -8.57 13.39 22.42
C PRO A 348 -9.31 13.12 21.11
N ASP A 349 -9.68 14.15 20.37
CA ASP A 349 -10.40 14.09 19.10
C ASP A 349 -9.48 13.89 17.89
N ARG A 350 -8.14 13.98 18.06
CA ARG A 350 -7.22 13.78 16.95
C ARG A 350 -7.22 12.35 16.43
N THR A 351 -7.12 12.19 15.11
CA THR A 351 -7.14 10.91 14.40
C THR A 351 -6.04 10.81 13.35
N LEU A 352 -5.46 9.62 13.21
CA LEU A 352 -4.51 9.28 12.14
C LEU A 352 -5.19 8.68 10.91
N MET A 353 -6.38 8.08 11.05
CA MET A 353 -7.03 7.34 9.96
C MET A 353 -8.43 7.88 9.62
N GLY A 354 -8.90 8.91 10.33
CA GLY A 354 -10.27 9.38 10.25
C GLY A 354 -11.22 8.55 11.12
N VAL A 355 -12.15 9.22 11.79
CA VAL A 355 -13.08 8.60 12.76
C VAL A 355 -13.96 7.51 12.13
N GLU A 356 -14.41 7.68 10.88
CA GLU A 356 -15.22 6.68 10.20
C GLU A 356 -14.45 5.37 9.97
N GLN A 357 -13.18 5.47 9.59
CA GLN A 357 -12.30 4.32 9.39
C GLN A 357 -11.94 3.65 10.72
N GLU A 358 -11.72 4.43 11.79
CA GLU A 358 -11.52 3.89 13.15
C GLU A 358 -12.71 3.02 13.59
N TYR A 359 -13.93 3.49 13.38
CA TYR A 359 -15.14 2.71 13.71
C TYR A 359 -15.31 1.48 12.84
N TRP A 360 -15.10 1.61 11.52
CA TRP A 360 -15.17 0.49 10.59
C TRP A 360 -14.17 -0.62 10.96
N LEU A 361 -12.93 -0.24 11.29
CA LEU A 361 -11.91 -1.19 11.73
C LEU A 361 -12.30 -1.85 13.06
N ALA A 362 -12.72 -1.08 14.05
CA ALA A 362 -13.11 -1.61 15.35
C ALA A 362 -14.28 -2.61 15.25
N ASP A 363 -15.29 -2.31 14.43
CA ASP A 363 -16.43 -3.21 14.19
C ASP A 363 -16.02 -4.46 13.38
N GLY A 364 -15.17 -4.30 12.37
CA GLY A 364 -14.60 -5.40 11.60
C GLY A 364 -13.81 -6.38 12.48
N LEU A 365 -12.92 -5.86 13.33
CA LEU A 365 -12.14 -6.65 14.29
C LEU A 365 -13.05 -7.42 15.26
N ALA A 366 -14.08 -6.75 15.76
CA ALA A 366 -15.05 -7.29 16.70
C ALA A 366 -15.99 -8.37 16.12
N SER A 367 -16.24 -8.32 14.80
CA SER A 367 -17.11 -9.26 14.10
C SER A 367 -16.36 -10.42 13.44
N SER A 368 -15.04 -10.33 13.34
CA SER A 368 -14.20 -11.35 12.72
C SER A 368 -14.10 -12.63 13.56
N GLU A 369 -14.42 -13.75 12.92
CA GLU A 369 -14.26 -15.11 13.46
C GLU A 369 -12.99 -15.81 12.92
N ARG A 370 -12.11 -15.09 12.21
CA ARG A 370 -10.89 -15.66 11.62
C ARG A 370 -9.81 -15.86 12.68
N ALA A 371 -8.94 -16.83 12.44
CA ALA A 371 -7.88 -17.21 13.39
C ALA A 371 -6.87 -16.06 13.61
N TRP A 372 -6.54 -15.31 12.56
CA TRP A 372 -5.65 -14.15 12.63
C TRP A 372 -6.31 -12.89 12.08
N LYS A 373 -5.96 -11.74 12.67
CA LYS A 373 -6.41 -10.42 12.25
C LYS A 373 -5.20 -9.56 11.93
N PHE A 374 -4.99 -9.25 10.66
CA PHE A 374 -3.88 -8.40 10.22
C PHE A 374 -4.35 -6.97 9.97
N ILE A 375 -3.68 -6.00 10.58
CA ILE A 375 -3.88 -4.58 10.30
C ILE A 375 -2.69 -4.09 9.48
N ALA A 376 -2.89 -3.91 8.18
CA ALA A 376 -1.88 -3.45 7.23
C ALA A 376 -2.00 -1.94 7.05
N GLN A 377 -1.00 -1.20 7.51
CA GLN A 377 -1.03 0.26 7.57
C GLN A 377 0.38 0.83 7.29
N PRO A 378 0.50 2.12 6.94
CA PRO A 378 1.75 2.63 6.38
C PRO A 378 2.94 2.73 7.34
N THR A 379 2.76 2.95 8.65
CA THR A 379 3.84 3.39 9.55
C THR A 379 4.01 2.50 10.80
N GLN A 380 4.77 2.93 11.83
CA GLN A 380 4.98 2.20 13.08
C GLN A 380 4.01 2.70 14.18
N ILE A 381 3.27 1.78 14.80
CA ILE A 381 2.32 2.01 15.90
C ILE A 381 3.03 2.11 17.25
N ALA A 382 3.93 1.17 17.55
CA ALA A 382 4.68 1.18 18.81
C ALA A 382 5.48 2.47 18.94
N PRO A 383 5.65 3.04 20.15
CA PRO A 383 6.46 4.23 20.32
C PRO A 383 7.88 4.07 19.78
N GLY A 384 8.32 5.07 19.01
CA GLY A 384 9.65 5.11 18.38
C GLY A 384 10.48 6.32 18.81
N GLY A 385 9.96 7.16 19.70
CA GLY A 385 10.63 8.38 20.16
C GLY A 385 11.95 8.15 20.92
N VAL A 386 12.76 9.20 21.03
CA VAL A 386 14.02 9.18 21.79
C VAL A 386 13.84 9.93 23.10
N ARG A 387 14.21 9.30 24.22
CA ARG A 387 14.19 9.94 25.53
C ARG A 387 15.39 10.87 25.69
N THR A 388 15.14 12.13 26.02
CA THR A 388 16.17 13.12 26.35
C THR A 388 16.05 13.58 27.81
N PRO A 389 17.07 14.22 28.40
CA PRO A 389 16.97 14.81 29.74
C PRO A 389 15.82 15.83 29.89
N PHE A 390 15.33 16.38 28.79
CA PHE A 390 14.28 17.41 28.77
C PHE A 390 12.91 16.87 28.34
N GLY A 391 12.77 15.55 28.18
CA GLY A 391 11.54 14.88 27.76
C GLY A 391 11.70 14.10 26.44
N PRO A 392 10.71 13.30 26.05
CA PRO A 392 10.75 12.55 24.80
C PRO A 392 10.65 13.50 23.60
N VAL A 393 11.41 13.18 22.55
CA VAL A 393 11.23 13.74 21.21
C VAL A 393 10.67 12.62 20.34
N VAL A 394 9.56 12.90 19.66
CA VAL A 394 8.85 11.90 18.85
C VAL A 394 8.75 12.34 17.40
N TYR A 395 8.55 11.37 16.50
CA TYR A 395 8.27 11.65 15.10
C TYR A 395 6.86 12.25 14.97
N ALA A 396 6.73 13.34 14.22
CA ALA A 396 5.48 14.11 14.15
C ALA A 396 4.42 13.50 13.23
N ASP A 397 4.86 12.65 12.30
CA ASP A 397 3.99 12.09 11.27
C ASP A 397 3.51 10.65 11.61
N GLY A 398 4.17 9.98 12.56
CA GLY A 398 3.76 8.64 13.03
C GLY A 398 2.74 8.65 14.18
N TRP A 399 2.39 7.45 14.65
CA TRP A 399 1.42 7.25 15.75
C TRP A 399 1.79 7.92 17.08
N ASP A 400 3.06 8.23 17.32
CA ASP A 400 3.47 8.98 18.52
C ASP A 400 2.92 10.41 18.55
N ALA A 401 2.56 10.97 17.40
CA ALA A 401 1.88 12.24 17.33
C ALA A 401 0.36 12.12 17.51
N TYR A 402 -0.21 10.91 17.57
CA TYR A 402 -1.66 10.66 17.69
C TYR A 402 -1.97 9.70 18.85
N PRO A 403 -1.52 10.00 20.09
CA PRO A 403 -1.63 9.09 21.23
C PRO A 403 -3.08 8.69 21.55
N ALA A 404 -4.04 9.62 21.45
CA ALA A 404 -5.45 9.32 21.69
C ALA A 404 -6.04 8.36 20.64
N ALA A 405 -5.67 8.51 19.36
CA ALA A 405 -6.07 7.57 18.30
C ALA A 405 -5.46 6.19 18.53
N ARG A 406 -4.18 6.13 18.95
CA ARG A 406 -3.52 4.88 19.32
C ARG A 406 -4.23 4.20 20.47
N GLU A 407 -4.59 4.93 21.51
CA GLU A 407 -5.35 4.40 22.65
C GLU A 407 -6.69 3.80 22.21
N ARG A 408 -7.44 4.47 21.33
CA ARG A 408 -8.70 3.93 20.78
C ARG A 408 -8.48 2.65 19.99
N LEU A 409 -7.43 2.59 19.16
CA LEU A 409 -7.08 1.35 18.44
C LEU A 409 -6.73 0.22 19.40
N MET A 410 -5.86 0.48 20.39
CA MET A 410 -5.47 -0.51 21.38
C MET A 410 -6.67 -0.99 22.21
N ALA A 411 -7.60 -0.10 22.55
CA ALA A 411 -8.83 -0.45 23.26
C ALA A 411 -9.77 -1.31 22.40
N ALA A 412 -9.86 -1.06 21.09
CA ALA A 412 -10.62 -1.90 20.17
C ALA A 412 -10.02 -3.32 20.07
N ILE A 413 -8.69 -3.42 20.02
CA ILE A 413 -7.95 -4.68 19.98
C ILE A 413 -8.04 -5.43 21.31
N ALA A 414 -8.01 -4.73 22.45
CA ALA A 414 -8.04 -5.35 23.78
C ALA A 414 -9.38 -6.00 24.15
N GLN A 415 -10.42 -5.89 23.31
CA GLN A 415 -11.70 -6.53 23.56
C GLN A 415 -11.53 -8.07 23.59
N PRO A 416 -12.15 -8.79 24.55
CA PRO A 416 -11.99 -10.25 24.66
C PRO A 416 -12.35 -11.06 23.41
N ARG A 417 -13.22 -10.51 22.55
CA ARG A 417 -13.63 -11.11 21.28
C ARG A 417 -12.66 -10.87 20.11
N VAL A 418 -11.59 -10.11 20.32
CA VAL A 418 -10.60 -9.73 19.31
C VAL A 418 -9.22 -10.33 19.64
N PRO A 419 -9.07 -11.66 19.63
CA PRO A 419 -7.76 -12.28 19.81
C PRO A 419 -6.92 -12.17 18.53
N ASP A 420 -5.62 -12.42 18.68
CA ASP A 420 -4.69 -12.78 17.59
C ASP A 420 -4.50 -11.67 16.53
N VAL A 421 -4.28 -10.43 17.00
CA VAL A 421 -4.03 -9.27 16.14
C VAL A 421 -2.53 -9.07 15.89
N VAL A 422 -2.17 -8.93 14.61
CA VAL A 422 -0.82 -8.58 14.16
C VAL A 422 -0.89 -7.31 13.29
N CYS A 423 -0.24 -6.25 13.73
CA CYS A 423 -0.10 -5.02 12.98
C CYS A 423 1.15 -5.06 12.09
N LEU A 424 0.98 -4.66 10.83
CA LEU A 424 2.05 -4.57 9.83
C LEU A 424 2.27 -3.11 9.47
N GLY A 425 3.53 -2.69 9.37
CA GLY A 425 3.93 -1.30 9.14
C GLY A 425 5.11 -1.15 8.16
N GLY A 426 5.26 0.06 7.60
CA GLY A 426 6.37 0.50 6.73
C GLY A 426 6.96 1.83 7.22
N ASP A 427 7.15 2.81 6.32
CA ASP A 427 7.58 4.21 6.56
C ASP A 427 8.98 4.39 7.18
N VAL A 428 9.19 3.86 8.39
CA VAL A 428 10.33 4.20 9.26
C VAL A 428 11.70 3.66 8.81
N HIS A 429 11.77 3.05 7.61
CA HIS A 429 12.96 2.52 6.95
C HIS A 429 13.83 1.59 7.82
N ARG A 430 13.19 0.81 8.69
CA ARG A 430 13.87 -0.11 9.60
C ARG A 430 12.97 -1.31 9.92
N HIS A 431 13.59 -2.44 10.16
CA HIS A 431 12.85 -3.58 10.68
C HIS A 431 12.54 -3.39 12.16
N VAL A 432 11.29 -3.64 12.53
CA VAL A 432 10.83 -3.63 13.93
C VAL A 432 10.01 -4.87 14.24
N ALA A 433 10.25 -5.46 15.40
CA ALA A 433 9.34 -6.37 16.07
C ALA A 433 9.01 -5.74 17.42
N ALA A 434 7.74 -5.53 17.74
CA ALA A 434 7.35 -4.84 18.96
C ALA A 434 6.12 -5.46 19.63
N ASN A 435 6.08 -5.30 20.95
CA ASN A 435 4.89 -5.53 21.74
C ASN A 435 3.98 -4.29 21.67
N LEU A 436 2.70 -4.48 21.38
CA LEU A 436 1.72 -3.40 21.47
C LEU A 436 0.96 -3.52 22.79
N ARG A 437 1.18 -2.54 23.68
CA ARG A 437 0.48 -2.45 24.97
C ARG A 437 -0.79 -1.63 24.87
N LEU A 438 -1.75 -1.95 25.75
CA LEU A 438 -2.95 -1.12 25.91
C LEU A 438 -2.59 0.33 26.25
N ASN A 439 -1.66 0.53 27.20
CA ASN A 439 -1.03 1.81 27.49
C ASN A 439 0.49 1.69 27.31
N PRO A 440 1.08 2.27 26.25
CA PRO A 440 2.52 2.17 26.00
C PRO A 440 3.39 2.97 27.00
N LEU A 441 2.80 3.85 27.82
CA LEU A 441 3.53 4.60 28.83
C LEU A 441 3.65 3.86 30.17
N ASP A 442 2.91 2.76 30.34
CA ASP A 442 2.91 1.95 31.55
C ASP A 442 3.48 0.54 31.23
N PRO A 443 4.70 0.21 31.69
CA PRO A 443 5.30 -1.10 31.48
C PRO A 443 4.53 -2.28 32.09
N SER A 444 3.62 -2.01 33.03
CA SER A 444 2.75 -3.04 33.61
C SER A 444 1.45 -3.26 32.81
N SER A 445 1.16 -2.36 31.86
CA SER A 445 0.00 -2.47 30.98
C SER A 445 0.08 -3.74 30.12
N PRO A 446 -1.03 -4.48 29.94
CA PRO A 446 -1.02 -5.73 29.18
C PRO A 446 -0.61 -5.49 27.73
N ILE A 447 0.11 -6.46 27.17
CA ILE A 447 0.34 -6.58 25.73
C ILE A 447 -0.94 -7.12 25.10
N VAL A 448 -1.44 -6.45 24.06
CA VAL A 448 -2.72 -6.75 23.41
C VAL A 448 -2.57 -7.16 21.95
N ALA A 449 -1.44 -6.84 21.31
CA ALA A 449 -1.14 -7.25 19.95
C ALA A 449 0.37 -7.33 19.69
N SER A 450 0.71 -7.85 18.52
CA SER A 450 2.06 -7.89 17.97
C SER A 450 2.21 -6.88 16.85
N GLU A 451 3.38 -6.28 16.71
CA GLU A 451 3.73 -5.44 15.56
C GLU A 451 4.98 -5.95 14.85
N LEU A 452 4.90 -6.00 13.51
CA LEU A 452 6.00 -6.34 12.61
C LEU A 452 6.12 -5.26 11.52
N VAL A 453 7.21 -4.50 11.54
CA VAL A 453 7.44 -3.40 10.59
C VAL A 453 8.52 -3.82 9.59
N THR A 454 8.24 -3.63 8.31
CA THR A 454 9.22 -3.84 7.26
C THR A 454 10.22 -2.68 7.21
N THR A 455 11.47 -3.01 6.92
CA THR A 455 12.43 -2.01 6.41
C THR A 455 12.04 -1.65 4.99
N SER A 456 12.74 -0.67 4.44
CA SER A 456 12.59 -0.22 3.06
C SER A 456 13.21 -1.20 2.05
N VAL A 457 12.62 -1.26 0.85
CA VAL A 457 13.19 -1.93 -0.32
C VAL A 457 14.54 -1.31 -0.68
N SER A 458 14.63 0.03 -0.68
CA SER A 458 15.86 0.76 -1.02
C SER A 458 16.06 2.10 -0.30
N SER A 459 14.99 2.72 0.20
CA SER A 459 15.05 4.02 0.89
C SER A 459 16.00 3.98 2.09
N ARG A 460 16.76 5.04 2.35
CA ARG A 460 17.77 5.01 3.42
C ARG A 460 17.12 5.12 4.80
N GLY A 461 17.50 4.20 5.68
CA GLY A 461 17.09 4.19 7.08
C GLY A 461 18.13 4.75 8.04
N LEU A 462 17.79 4.68 9.33
CA LEU A 462 18.64 5.13 10.42
C LEU A 462 19.94 4.32 10.53
N SER A 463 21.01 4.94 11.00
CA SER A 463 22.23 4.24 11.38
C SER A 463 22.00 3.32 12.57
N GLU A 464 22.87 2.32 12.79
CA GLU A 464 22.78 1.44 13.97
C GLU A 464 22.92 2.22 15.28
N PHE A 465 23.71 3.31 15.29
CA PHE A 465 23.82 4.18 16.46
C PHE A 465 22.48 4.80 16.84
N LEU A 466 21.77 5.42 15.87
CA LEU A 466 20.47 6.03 16.11
C LEU A 466 19.40 4.97 16.42
N SER A 467 19.43 3.83 15.73
CA SER A 467 18.56 2.68 16.02
C SER A 467 18.75 2.18 17.46
N GLY A 468 19.99 2.18 17.97
CA GLY A 468 20.32 1.83 19.35
C GLY A 468 19.74 2.81 20.37
N LEU A 469 19.69 4.11 20.07
CA LEU A 469 19.05 5.12 20.94
C LEU A 469 17.53 4.93 21.00
N VAL A 470 16.88 4.66 19.86
CA VAL A 470 15.45 4.33 19.79
C VAL A 470 15.17 3.08 20.62
N ARG A 471 15.92 2.00 20.41
CA ARG A 471 15.78 0.75 21.16
C ARG A 471 15.95 0.94 22.67
N LYS A 472 16.92 1.74 23.11
CA LYS A 472 17.13 2.05 24.54
C LYS A 472 15.98 2.86 25.15
N SER A 473 15.31 3.68 24.34
CA SER A 473 14.23 4.56 24.80
C SER A 473 12.87 3.86 24.92
N ASN A 474 12.70 2.73 24.23
CA ASN A 474 11.42 2.06 24.04
C ASN A 474 11.57 0.55 24.33
N PRO A 475 11.26 0.09 25.56
CA PRO A 475 11.52 -1.30 25.97
C PRO A 475 10.66 -2.35 25.26
N ASP A 476 9.54 -1.93 24.66
CA ASP A 476 8.66 -2.83 23.89
C ASP A 476 9.16 -3.11 22.47
N LEU A 477 10.18 -2.39 22.00
CA LEU A 477 10.82 -2.67 20.72
C LEU A 477 11.84 -3.80 20.88
N LEU A 478 11.43 -5.01 20.53
CA LEU A 478 12.22 -6.24 20.67
C LEU A 478 13.28 -6.40 19.58
N HIS A 479 13.01 -5.84 18.40
CA HIS A 479 13.95 -5.71 17.29
C HIS A 479 13.86 -4.29 16.74
N VAL A 480 14.99 -3.65 16.50
CA VAL A 480 15.07 -2.36 15.78
C VAL A 480 16.38 -2.35 15.03
N ARG A 481 16.32 -2.37 13.69
CA ARG A 481 17.53 -2.33 12.87
C ARG A 481 17.27 -1.63 11.53
N GLY A 482 17.91 -0.47 11.36
CA GLY A 482 17.70 0.43 10.23
C GLY A 482 18.84 0.49 9.22
N ASP A 483 19.94 -0.24 9.39
CA ASP A 483 21.14 -0.18 8.53
C ASP A 483 21.09 -1.11 7.31
N GLU A 484 20.09 -2.01 7.22
CA GLU A 484 19.91 -2.95 6.10
C GLU A 484 18.52 -2.80 5.42
N ARG A 485 18.44 -3.09 4.12
CA ARG A 485 17.23 -3.00 3.27
C ARG A 485 16.67 -4.36 2.88
N GLY A 486 15.38 -4.47 2.65
CA GLY A 486 14.72 -5.75 2.74
C GLY A 486 13.20 -5.72 2.71
N TYR A 487 12.61 -6.80 3.22
CA TYR A 487 11.18 -7.02 3.34
C TYR A 487 10.90 -8.03 4.47
N LEU A 488 9.63 -8.18 4.89
CA LEU A 488 9.21 -9.27 5.76
C LEU A 488 8.76 -10.46 4.93
N LEU A 489 9.27 -11.66 5.23
CA LEU A 489 8.68 -12.91 4.77
C LEU A 489 7.86 -13.50 5.92
N LEU A 490 6.54 -13.56 5.73
CA LEU A 490 5.60 -14.07 6.72
C LEU A 490 5.07 -15.44 6.31
N ASP A 491 5.14 -16.41 7.23
CA ASP A 491 4.50 -17.72 7.10
C ASP A 491 3.45 -17.87 8.21
N VAL A 492 2.17 -17.82 7.82
CA VAL A 492 1.02 -17.81 8.72
C VAL A 492 0.37 -19.17 8.70
N SER A 493 0.26 -19.80 9.86
CA SER A 493 -0.42 -21.07 10.09
C SER A 493 -1.54 -20.88 11.12
N PRO A 494 -2.47 -21.84 11.31
CA PRO A 494 -3.49 -21.73 12.34
C PRO A 494 -2.96 -21.63 13.79
N GLN A 495 -1.67 -21.85 14.03
CA GLN A 495 -1.04 -21.86 15.35
C GLN A 495 -0.08 -20.70 15.57
N GLN A 496 0.53 -20.15 14.51
CA GLN A 496 1.54 -19.11 14.65
C GLN A 496 1.74 -18.32 13.36
N VAL A 497 2.24 -17.08 13.53
CA VAL A 497 2.84 -16.27 12.48
C VAL A 497 4.35 -16.29 12.65
N GLN A 498 5.07 -16.85 11.68
CA GLN A 498 6.53 -16.75 11.62
C GLN A 498 6.92 -15.58 10.74
N CYS A 499 7.86 -14.77 11.22
CA CYS A 499 8.40 -13.62 10.49
C CYS A 499 9.91 -13.79 10.31
N GLU A 500 10.36 -13.82 9.06
CA GLU A 500 11.75 -13.59 8.72
C GLU A 500 11.96 -12.15 8.23
N PHE A 501 12.81 -11.42 8.94
CA PHE A 501 13.30 -10.12 8.52
C PHE A 501 14.38 -10.33 7.45
N ARG A 502 14.03 -10.30 6.16
CA ARG A 502 14.95 -10.57 5.04
C ARG A 502 15.62 -9.27 4.62
N ALA A 503 16.94 -9.18 4.71
CA ALA A 503 17.64 -7.92 4.43
C ALA A 503 19.06 -8.08 3.85
N THR A 504 19.57 -7.00 3.27
CA THR A 504 20.94 -6.85 2.78
C THR A 504 21.56 -5.55 3.29
N PRO A 505 22.84 -5.56 3.73
CA PRO A 505 23.58 -4.33 4.04
C PRO A 505 24.05 -3.58 2.79
N HIS A 506 23.85 -4.14 1.59
CA HIS A 506 24.37 -3.58 0.34
C HIS A 506 23.30 -3.34 -0.73
N PRO A 507 22.25 -2.54 -0.47
CA PRO A 507 21.16 -2.28 -1.42
C PRO A 507 21.59 -1.59 -2.72
N VAL A 508 22.78 -0.99 -2.73
CA VAL A 508 23.35 -0.29 -3.89
C VAL A 508 24.01 -1.22 -4.91
N HIS A 509 24.13 -2.52 -4.61
CA HIS A 509 24.64 -3.48 -5.57
C HIS A 509 23.47 -4.14 -6.32
N PRO A 510 23.45 -4.13 -7.66
CA PRO A 510 22.37 -4.75 -8.43
C PRO A 510 22.24 -6.25 -8.12
N ASP A 511 23.35 -6.93 -7.85
CA ASP A 511 23.39 -8.35 -7.50
C ASP A 511 23.27 -8.65 -6.00
N ALA A 512 22.85 -7.68 -5.19
CA ALA A 512 22.69 -7.88 -3.75
C ALA A 512 21.87 -9.15 -3.44
N ARG A 513 22.28 -9.86 -2.40
CA ARG A 513 21.62 -11.06 -1.87
C ARG A 513 21.11 -10.76 -0.48
N LEU A 514 19.87 -11.12 -0.20
CA LEU A 514 19.31 -10.94 1.12
C LEU A 514 19.64 -12.16 1.99
N ARG A 515 19.76 -11.91 3.29
CA ARG A 515 19.91 -12.89 4.34
C ARG A 515 18.85 -12.64 5.41
N THR A 516 18.62 -13.61 6.27
CA THR A 516 17.73 -13.42 7.41
C THR A 516 18.46 -12.61 8.49
N GLN A 517 17.99 -11.39 8.72
CA GLN A 517 18.49 -10.48 9.75
C GLN A 517 18.06 -10.91 11.15
N ALA A 518 16.80 -11.33 11.28
CA ALA A 518 16.23 -11.86 12.52
C ALA A 518 15.00 -12.74 12.20
N ARG A 519 14.61 -13.57 13.16
CA ARG A 519 13.38 -14.37 13.13
C ARG A 519 12.56 -14.14 14.38
N TYR A 520 11.26 -13.95 14.21
CA TYR A 520 10.30 -13.79 15.29
C TYR A 520 9.07 -14.65 15.03
N VAL A 521 8.40 -15.07 16.10
CA VAL A 521 7.16 -15.83 16.08
C VAL A 521 6.11 -15.10 16.92
N VAL A 522 4.88 -15.08 16.43
CA VAL A 522 3.69 -14.76 17.21
C VAL A 522 2.88 -16.04 17.35
N GLU A 523 2.71 -16.52 18.58
CA GLU A 523 1.92 -17.72 18.87
C GLU A 523 0.45 -17.36 19.03
N ARG A 524 -0.44 -18.25 18.59
CA ARG A 524 -1.88 -18.07 18.75
C ARG A 524 -2.25 -18.05 20.23
N GLY A 525 -3.06 -17.08 20.62
CA GLY A 525 -3.48 -16.83 21.99
C GLY A 525 -2.45 -16.08 22.84
N VAL A 526 -1.28 -15.73 22.29
CA VAL A 526 -0.20 -15.04 23.00
C VAL A 526 0.13 -13.72 22.29
N PRO A 527 -0.37 -12.58 22.78
CA PRO A 527 0.00 -11.27 22.25
C PRO A 527 1.49 -10.97 22.41
N GLY A 528 2.09 -10.37 21.39
CA GLY A 528 3.50 -9.98 21.36
C GLY A 528 4.38 -10.98 20.62
N PRO A 529 5.32 -10.51 19.77
CA PRO A 529 6.27 -11.40 19.12
C PRO A 529 7.37 -11.83 20.10
N HIS A 530 7.94 -13.01 19.90
CA HIS A 530 9.17 -13.43 20.58
C HIS A 530 10.18 -13.95 19.56
N LYS A 531 11.44 -13.96 19.94
CA LYS A 531 12.53 -14.38 19.04
C LYS A 531 12.47 -15.90 18.81
N ALA A 532 12.57 -16.31 17.55
CA ALA A 532 12.54 -17.72 17.13
C ALA A 532 13.86 -18.46 17.39
#